data_AF-A0A0M9E026-F1
#
_entry.id   AF-A0A0M9E026-F1
#
_cell.length_a   1.000
_cell.length_b   1.000
_cell.length_c   1.000
_cell.angle_alpha   90.00
_cell.angle_beta   90.00
_cell.angle_gamma   90.00
#
_symmetry.space_group_name_H-M   'P 1'
#
loop_
_entity.id
_entity.type
_entity.pdbx_description
1 polymer ?
#
loop_
_entity_poly.entity_id
_entity_poly.type
_entity_poly.pdbx_seq_one_letter_code
_entity_poly.pdbx_strand_id
1 'polypeptide(L)'
;MKHNKLFIILFCFIIWGCSITSLNKNLFAANTANTKPSITYLILAKNVFKRVINAYGLIGKYTPRLKIDSDTDQIFARVFEDGTISISEKAVVFCYSGVSEDIGNSRFAFVVAHEIAHLANCDFDRINQMQSYSNPSNAIRTYIRNQMEFLADRNALIYSAIAGYQISYLRNNSGHFIKQWVNLTGHTGIGHPPPAQRIDLLMKQIAEVAKRIRHFDIAVRLYQIGQYTESLRFFESFRKYFPCHAVLNNIALIHYQKAMMELKKKDACKFKLSLKLNTYSCAHQNLKRQENKEFIDNIDNAKKIFSEALIKDKKHIPSIINYTSALIIEAIESKEPSHGNYSIAKGLLMNAKNIEPDNLLIQNNLVIATYLASNSSSDDYTATIADMEKLSKNDKSFATAYYNLGRLQLIHKNNTNALAYQEAWKKYITLEPNGPYAEMVRNELKIPKPKNTKPGFLVNNGSLEPGRANQKQIEYLNTIQSQLIDMGKIYFYYQTNELNALSIGTLSKWILFVEYPGNNVKFQYNLTKTANVFKKPSGVTTYVYDSFACDVDGGTIVKKIFF
;
A
#
# COMPACT_ATOMS: atom_id res chain seq x y z
N MET A 1 -9.95 -43.80 66.97
CA MET A 1 -10.13 -43.85 65.49
C MET A 1 -11.56 -43.42 65.19
N LYS A 2 -11.88 -42.46 64.31
CA LYS A 2 -11.11 -41.52 63.47
C LYS A 2 -11.86 -40.15 63.41
N HIS A 3 -11.16 -39.10 62.98
CA HIS A 3 -11.60 -37.69 62.85
C HIS A 3 -12.92 -37.50 62.05
N ASN A 4 -13.80 -36.51 62.28
CA ASN A 4 -13.67 -35.06 62.57
C ASN A 4 -13.41 -34.17 61.32
N LYS A 5 -14.43 -33.37 60.91
CA LYS A 5 -14.49 -32.16 60.02
C LYS A 5 -15.97 -31.99 59.59
N LEU A 6 -16.80 -30.98 59.94
CA LEU A 6 -16.71 -29.52 60.21
C LEU A 6 -17.00 -28.63 58.97
N PHE A 7 -17.77 -27.53 59.18
CA PHE A 7 -18.37 -26.53 58.23
C PHE A 7 -19.68 -26.98 57.54
N ILE A 8 -20.88 -26.36 57.69
CA ILE A 8 -21.34 -24.95 57.85
C ILE A 8 -21.03 -24.12 56.58
N ILE A 9 -21.97 -23.63 55.76
CA ILE A 9 -23.00 -22.55 55.91
C ILE A 9 -24.15 -22.85 54.91
N LEU A 10 -25.44 -22.97 55.28
CA LEU A 10 -26.50 -21.96 55.51
C LEU A 10 -27.00 -21.14 54.28
N PHE A 11 -28.32 -21.24 54.03
CA PHE A 11 -29.23 -20.32 53.32
C PHE A 11 -28.69 -19.09 52.56
N CYS A 12 -29.06 -18.97 51.27
CA CYS A 12 -30.22 -18.16 50.87
C CYS A 12 -30.62 -18.38 49.40
N PHE A 13 -31.92 -18.59 49.18
CA PHE A 13 -32.56 -18.71 47.86
C PHE A 13 -33.20 -17.34 47.47
N ILE A 14 -33.51 -17.16 46.18
CA ILE A 14 -34.31 -16.07 45.57
C ILE A 14 -33.51 -14.81 45.13
N ILE A 15 -33.89 -14.29 43.95
CA ILE A 15 -33.37 -13.12 43.20
C ILE A 15 -31.97 -13.24 42.56
N TRP A 16 -31.90 -13.80 41.33
CA TRP A 16 -30.94 -13.35 40.30
C TRP A 16 -31.36 -13.74 38.85
N GLY A 17 -32.64 -13.55 38.52
CA GLY A 17 -33.22 -13.95 37.22
C GLY A 17 -33.42 -12.83 36.18
N CYS A 18 -33.44 -11.56 36.58
CA CYS A 18 -33.70 -10.42 35.69
C CYS A 18 -32.85 -9.20 36.09
N SER A 19 -31.82 -8.86 35.29
CA SER A 19 -31.17 -7.53 35.27
C SER A 19 -30.12 -7.33 34.16
N ILE A 20 -29.48 -8.39 33.65
CA ILE A 20 -28.36 -8.24 32.69
C ILE A 20 -28.83 -7.78 31.29
N THR A 21 -30.08 -8.08 30.90
CA THR A 21 -30.67 -7.66 29.63
C THR A 21 -31.22 -6.22 29.64
N SER A 22 -31.58 -5.68 30.81
CA SER A 22 -32.08 -4.29 30.94
C SER A 22 -30.94 -3.28 31.12
N LEU A 23 -29.89 -3.61 31.90
CA LEU A 23 -28.75 -2.71 32.09
C LEU A 23 -28.05 -2.34 30.76
N ASN A 24 -27.84 -3.31 29.87
CA ASN A 24 -27.23 -3.06 28.56
C ASN A 24 -28.10 -2.20 27.63
N LYS A 25 -29.44 -2.27 27.74
CA LYS A 25 -30.33 -1.38 26.98
C LYS A 25 -30.26 0.06 27.52
N ASN A 26 -30.26 0.23 28.84
CA ASN A 26 -30.29 1.56 29.46
C ASN A 26 -28.95 2.31 29.33
N LEU A 27 -27.80 1.62 29.43
CA LEU A 27 -26.49 2.25 29.19
C LEU A 27 -26.26 2.67 27.73
N PHE A 28 -26.89 1.98 26.76
CA PHE A 28 -26.89 2.43 25.37
C PHE A 28 -27.88 3.58 25.14
N ALA A 29 -29.12 3.45 25.62
CA ALA A 29 -30.15 4.48 25.44
C ALA A 29 -29.73 5.87 25.98
N ALA A 30 -29.00 5.90 27.10
CA ALA A 30 -28.47 7.14 27.68
C ALA A 30 -27.35 7.81 26.84
N ASN A 31 -26.68 7.07 25.94
CA ASN A 31 -25.56 7.57 25.12
C ASN A 31 -25.87 7.65 23.61
N THR A 32 -27.06 7.23 23.17
CA THR A 32 -27.47 7.27 21.75
C THR A 32 -28.78 8.04 21.52
N ALA A 33 -29.14 8.96 22.41
CA ALA A 33 -30.34 9.77 22.30
C ALA A 33 -30.28 10.75 21.12
N ASN A 34 -30.93 10.39 20.00
CA ASN A 34 -31.38 11.25 18.89
C ASN A 34 -30.38 12.26 18.29
N THR A 35 -29.07 12.03 18.40
CA THR A 35 -28.11 12.74 17.55
C THR A 35 -28.09 12.09 16.17
N LYS A 36 -28.65 12.78 15.16
CA LYS A 36 -28.25 12.56 13.76
C LYS A 36 -26.72 12.57 13.72
N PRO A 37 -26.05 11.71 12.93
CA PRO A 37 -24.60 11.78 12.83
C PRO A 37 -24.21 13.18 12.41
N SER A 38 -23.10 13.67 12.96
CA SER A 38 -22.46 14.83 12.36
C SER A 38 -22.20 14.52 10.88
N ILE A 39 -22.48 15.48 10.00
CA ILE A 39 -22.20 15.39 8.56
C ILE A 39 -20.74 14.96 8.29
N THR A 40 -19.83 15.30 9.22
CA THR A 40 -18.45 14.81 9.31
C THR A 40 -18.34 13.28 9.24
N TYR A 41 -19.11 12.52 10.02
CA TYR A 41 -19.03 11.05 10.03
C TYR A 41 -19.47 10.42 8.71
N LEU A 42 -20.44 11.02 8.02
CA LEU A 42 -20.86 10.56 6.68
C LEU A 42 -19.80 10.84 5.61
N ILE A 43 -19.08 11.96 5.73
CA ILE A 43 -17.93 12.29 4.87
C ILE A 43 -16.77 11.31 5.13
N LEU A 44 -16.42 11.08 6.41
CA LEU A 44 -15.39 10.11 6.81
C LEU A 44 -15.73 8.70 6.33
N ALA A 45 -16.96 8.24 6.52
CA ALA A 45 -17.43 6.94 6.02
C ALA A 45 -17.24 6.79 4.49
N LYS A 46 -17.63 7.80 3.70
CA LYS A 46 -17.44 7.79 2.24
C LYS A 46 -15.96 7.76 1.85
N ASN A 47 -15.11 8.53 2.55
CA ASN A 47 -13.66 8.53 2.33
C ASN A 47 -13.03 7.18 2.67
N VAL A 48 -13.44 6.56 3.78
CA VAL A 48 -12.97 5.22 4.19
C VAL A 48 -13.37 4.17 3.17
N PHE A 49 -14.64 4.14 2.76
CA PHE A 49 -15.13 3.21 1.73
C PHE A 49 -14.35 3.31 0.42
N LYS A 50 -14.12 4.53 -0.09
CA LYS A 50 -13.32 4.76 -1.30
C LYS A 50 -11.89 4.21 -1.16
N ARG A 51 -11.28 4.37 0.02
CA ARG A 51 -9.93 3.88 0.31
C ARG A 51 -9.87 2.34 0.46
N VAL A 52 -10.91 1.71 1.00
CA VAL A 52 -11.03 0.24 1.09
C VAL A 52 -11.28 -0.40 -0.29
N ILE A 53 -12.13 0.18 -1.14
CA ILE A 53 -12.30 -0.29 -2.54
C ILE A 53 -10.95 -0.31 -3.27
N ASN A 54 -10.18 0.77 -3.16
CA ASN A 54 -8.87 0.88 -3.81
C ASN A 54 -7.85 -0.14 -3.29
N ALA A 55 -8.00 -0.62 -2.06
CA ALA A 55 -7.14 -1.65 -1.46
C ALA A 55 -7.54 -3.08 -1.87
N TYR A 56 -8.84 -3.31 -2.04
CA TYR A 56 -9.40 -4.54 -2.61
C TYR A 56 -8.96 -4.71 -4.08
N GLY A 57 -9.15 -3.66 -4.88
CA GLY A 57 -9.07 -3.71 -6.35
C GLY A 57 -10.27 -4.44 -6.93
N LEU A 58 -10.80 -3.96 -8.04
CA LEU A 58 -12.11 -4.40 -8.54
C LEU A 58 -12.02 -5.74 -9.28
N ILE A 59 -11.92 -6.84 -8.51
CA ILE A 59 -11.86 -8.22 -8.99
C ILE A 59 -13.18 -8.95 -8.73
N GLY A 60 -14.24 -8.61 -9.46
CA GLY A 60 -15.51 -9.33 -9.33
C GLY A 60 -16.56 -8.99 -10.38
N LYS A 61 -17.62 -9.80 -10.42
CA LYS A 61 -18.89 -9.55 -11.13
C LYS A 61 -19.55 -8.24 -10.65
N TYR A 62 -19.20 -7.78 -9.45
CA TYR A 62 -19.88 -6.72 -8.70
C TYR A 62 -19.01 -5.46 -8.58
N THR A 63 -19.63 -4.29 -8.73
CA THR A 63 -19.00 -2.99 -8.44
C THR A 63 -19.52 -2.48 -7.10
N PRO A 64 -18.70 -2.42 -6.03
CA PRO A 64 -19.19 -2.03 -4.71
C PRO A 64 -19.75 -0.60 -4.67
N ARG A 65 -20.94 -0.41 -4.10
CA ARG A 65 -21.59 0.91 -3.89
C ARG A 65 -22.06 1.07 -2.45
N LEU A 66 -21.61 2.11 -1.74
CA LEU A 66 -22.07 2.38 -0.38
C LEU A 66 -23.39 3.16 -0.40
N LYS A 67 -24.44 2.56 0.17
CA LYS A 67 -25.66 3.24 0.62
C LYS A 67 -25.58 3.39 2.14
N ILE A 68 -25.86 4.58 2.66
CA ILE A 68 -26.09 4.79 4.09
C ILE A 68 -27.60 4.92 4.28
N ASP A 69 -28.16 4.17 5.22
CA ASP A 69 -29.60 4.07 5.45
C ASP A 69 -29.99 4.78 6.77
N SER A 70 -30.72 5.89 6.66
CA SER A 70 -31.19 6.71 7.80
C SER A 70 -32.47 6.20 8.43
N ASP A 71 -33.25 5.39 7.71
CA ASP A 71 -34.67 5.19 8.01
C ASP A 71 -34.88 3.93 8.88
N THR A 72 -33.88 3.62 9.70
CA THR A 72 -33.79 2.35 10.43
C THR A 72 -33.23 2.51 11.84
N ASP A 73 -33.93 1.91 12.80
CA ASP A 73 -33.49 1.88 14.19
C ASP A 73 -32.40 0.84 14.50
N GLN A 74 -32.11 -0.06 13.55
CA GLN A 74 -31.20 -1.20 13.71
C GLN A 74 -29.75 -0.83 13.35
N ILE A 75 -28.78 -1.43 14.05
CA ILE A 75 -27.37 -1.40 13.67
C ILE A 75 -27.10 -2.58 12.73
N PHE A 76 -26.87 -2.29 11.46
CA PHE A 76 -26.44 -3.28 10.47
C PHE A 76 -25.43 -2.72 9.46
N ALA A 77 -24.65 -3.63 8.89
CA ALA A 77 -24.06 -3.55 7.56
C ALA A 77 -24.48 -4.82 6.81
N ARG A 78 -24.78 -4.72 5.51
CA ARG A 78 -25.12 -5.84 4.62
C ARG A 78 -24.74 -5.53 3.19
N VAL A 79 -24.35 -6.55 2.45
CA VAL A 79 -24.16 -6.50 1.01
C VAL A 79 -25.28 -7.20 0.22
N PHE A 80 -25.50 -6.76 -1.01
CA PHE A 80 -26.47 -7.29 -1.97
C PHE A 80 -25.78 -7.78 -3.26
N GLU A 81 -26.44 -8.66 -4.02
CA GLU A 81 -25.90 -9.23 -5.26
C GLU A 81 -25.69 -8.18 -6.38
N ASP A 82 -26.31 -6.99 -6.30
CA ASP A 82 -26.03 -5.89 -7.24
C ASP A 82 -24.70 -5.15 -6.93
N GLY A 83 -24.00 -5.54 -5.88
CA GLY A 83 -22.80 -4.86 -5.35
C GLY A 83 -23.10 -3.72 -4.39
N THR A 84 -24.36 -3.42 -4.06
CA THR A 84 -24.69 -2.40 -3.07
C THR A 84 -24.39 -2.92 -1.66
N ILE A 85 -23.66 -2.12 -0.90
CA ILE A 85 -23.36 -2.30 0.52
C ILE A 85 -24.21 -1.27 1.26
N SER A 86 -25.24 -1.72 1.96
CA SER A 86 -26.09 -0.87 2.79
C SER A 86 -25.65 -0.92 4.24
N ILE A 87 -25.41 0.24 4.83
CA ILE A 87 -25.01 0.39 6.22
C ILE A 87 -25.94 1.37 6.90
N SER A 88 -26.56 0.95 7.99
CA SER A 88 -27.38 1.83 8.83
C SER A 88 -26.58 3.05 9.32
N GLU A 89 -27.23 4.20 9.40
CA GLU A 89 -26.65 5.43 9.93
C GLU A 89 -26.14 5.23 11.38
N LYS A 90 -26.86 4.43 12.17
CA LYS A 90 -26.45 4.02 13.52
C LYS A 90 -25.20 3.16 13.56
N ALA A 91 -24.94 2.30 12.58
CA ALA A 91 -23.68 1.56 12.48
C ALA A 91 -22.49 2.48 12.17
N VAL A 92 -22.70 3.54 11.37
CA VAL A 92 -21.69 4.59 11.17
C VAL A 92 -21.37 5.27 12.50
N VAL A 93 -22.38 5.80 13.20
CA VAL A 93 -22.21 6.44 14.52
C VAL A 93 -21.48 5.51 15.49
N PHE A 94 -21.93 4.25 15.61
CA PHE A 94 -21.34 3.24 16.49
C PHE A 94 -19.83 3.03 16.27
N CYS A 95 -19.32 3.18 15.05
CA CYS A 95 -17.88 3.10 14.78
C CYS A 95 -17.11 4.25 15.43
N TYR A 96 -17.61 5.49 15.34
CA TYR A 96 -16.94 6.70 15.82
C TYR A 96 -17.26 7.06 17.29
N SER A 97 -18.31 6.49 17.89
CA SER A 97 -18.69 6.77 19.28
C SER A 97 -17.56 6.55 20.29
N GLY A 98 -17.27 7.60 21.06
CA GLY A 98 -16.35 7.57 22.21
C GLY A 98 -14.87 7.36 21.85
N VAL A 99 -14.44 7.63 20.62
CA VAL A 99 -13.05 7.42 20.16
C VAL A 99 -12.55 8.53 19.24
N SER A 100 -11.23 8.56 19.01
CA SER A 100 -10.62 9.42 17.99
C SER A 100 -11.00 9.01 16.56
N GLU A 101 -10.85 9.95 15.63
CA GLU A 101 -11.12 9.73 14.21
C GLU A 101 -10.37 8.51 13.65
N ASP A 102 -9.08 8.33 13.94
CA ASP A 102 -8.30 7.19 13.43
C ASP A 102 -8.83 5.82 13.89
N ILE A 103 -9.33 5.75 15.12
CA ILE A 103 -9.93 4.52 15.68
C ILE A 103 -11.30 4.29 15.03
N GLY A 104 -12.12 5.34 14.88
CA GLY A 104 -13.42 5.26 14.21
C GLY A 104 -13.31 4.88 12.73
N ASN A 105 -12.37 5.51 12.01
CA ASN A 105 -12.01 5.18 10.64
C ASN A 105 -11.57 3.71 10.52
N SER A 106 -10.75 3.21 11.45
CA SER A 106 -10.27 1.81 11.43
C SER A 106 -11.37 0.79 11.76
N ARG A 107 -12.30 1.14 12.66
CA ARG A 107 -13.51 0.34 12.93
C ARG A 107 -14.44 0.27 11.73
N PHE A 108 -14.74 1.42 11.12
CA PHE A 108 -15.61 1.50 9.96
C PHE A 108 -14.99 0.82 8.73
N ALA A 109 -13.67 0.93 8.55
CA ALA A 109 -12.94 0.22 7.51
C ALA A 109 -13.10 -1.30 7.64
N PHE A 110 -13.00 -1.86 8.85
CA PHE A 110 -13.21 -3.29 9.09
C PHE A 110 -14.64 -3.72 8.71
N VAL A 111 -15.65 -2.97 9.15
CA VAL A 111 -17.07 -3.25 8.82
C VAL A 111 -17.28 -3.26 7.30
N VAL A 112 -16.85 -2.23 6.61
CA VAL A 112 -17.01 -2.10 5.15
C VAL A 112 -16.19 -3.15 4.39
N ALA A 113 -14.99 -3.46 4.87
CA ALA A 113 -14.12 -4.45 4.26
C ALA A 113 -14.66 -5.88 4.40
N HIS A 114 -15.48 -6.17 5.41
CA HIS A 114 -16.19 -7.43 5.57
C HIS A 114 -17.24 -7.61 4.47
N GLU A 115 -18.07 -6.60 4.26
CA GLU A 115 -19.08 -6.58 3.17
C GLU A 115 -18.43 -6.67 1.78
N ILE A 116 -17.28 -6.00 1.57
CA ILE A 116 -16.49 -6.13 0.33
C ILE A 116 -15.90 -7.54 0.19
N ALA A 117 -15.52 -8.20 1.28
CA ALA A 117 -14.98 -9.55 1.22
C ALA A 117 -16.01 -10.60 0.77
N HIS A 118 -17.29 -10.43 1.11
CA HIS A 118 -18.35 -11.29 0.57
C HIS A 118 -18.49 -11.16 -0.95
N LEU A 119 -18.38 -9.94 -1.51
CA LEU A 119 -18.33 -9.72 -2.96
C LEU A 119 -17.07 -10.36 -3.58
N ALA A 120 -15.92 -10.16 -2.96
CA ALA A 120 -14.63 -10.69 -3.41
C ALA A 120 -14.58 -12.23 -3.46
N ASN A 121 -15.29 -12.89 -2.54
CA ASN A 121 -15.35 -14.33 -2.41
C ASN A 121 -16.41 -14.98 -3.33
N CYS A 122 -17.20 -14.18 -4.07
CA CYS A 122 -18.40 -14.61 -4.81
C CYS A 122 -19.37 -15.41 -3.93
N ASP A 123 -19.61 -14.92 -2.70
CA ASP A 123 -20.36 -15.66 -1.69
C ASP A 123 -21.85 -15.84 -2.06
N PHE A 124 -22.42 -14.93 -2.85
CA PHE A 124 -23.76 -15.10 -3.46
C PHE A 124 -23.83 -16.30 -4.42
N ASP A 125 -22.85 -16.42 -5.33
CA ASP A 125 -22.84 -17.49 -6.32
C ASP A 125 -22.69 -18.87 -5.63
N ARG A 126 -21.94 -18.93 -4.51
CA ARG A 126 -21.84 -20.12 -3.65
C ARG A 126 -23.16 -20.47 -2.96
N ILE A 127 -23.87 -19.47 -2.39
CA ILE A 127 -25.18 -19.68 -1.76
C ILE A 127 -26.20 -20.17 -2.79
N ASN A 128 -26.20 -19.60 -4.00
CA ASN A 128 -27.12 -19.99 -5.07
C ASN A 128 -26.82 -21.43 -5.55
N GLN A 129 -25.54 -21.80 -5.73
CA GLN A 129 -25.14 -23.18 -6.01
C GLN A 129 -25.61 -24.14 -4.89
N MET A 130 -25.40 -23.81 -3.62
CA MET A 130 -25.86 -24.62 -2.48
C MET A 130 -27.39 -24.79 -2.43
N GLN A 131 -28.17 -23.81 -2.89
CA GLN A 131 -29.62 -23.92 -2.98
C GLN A 131 -30.07 -24.80 -4.14
N SER A 132 -29.29 -24.87 -5.23
CA SER A 132 -29.60 -25.70 -6.41
C SER A 132 -29.40 -27.21 -6.20
N TYR A 133 -28.62 -27.62 -5.20
CA TYR A 133 -28.49 -29.03 -4.83
C TYR A 133 -29.71 -29.53 -4.05
N SER A 134 -30.17 -30.75 -4.39
CA SER A 134 -31.26 -31.45 -3.70
C SER A 134 -30.93 -31.70 -2.22
N ASN A 135 -31.50 -30.87 -1.33
CA ASN A 135 -31.47 -31.00 0.13
C ASN A 135 -30.09 -31.26 0.80
N PRO A 136 -29.06 -30.40 0.62
CA PRO A 136 -27.94 -30.37 1.55
C PRO A 136 -28.44 -30.01 2.96
N SER A 137 -28.02 -30.80 3.94
CA SER A 137 -28.50 -30.71 5.33
C SER A 137 -28.22 -29.34 5.97
N ASN A 138 -29.06 -28.94 6.93
CA ASN A 138 -28.89 -27.66 7.65
C ASN A 138 -27.53 -27.53 8.33
N ALA A 139 -26.92 -28.65 8.75
CA ALA A 139 -25.56 -28.67 9.31
C ALA A 139 -24.49 -28.29 8.26
N ILE A 140 -24.57 -28.83 7.04
CA ILE A 140 -23.66 -28.49 5.94
C ILE A 140 -23.85 -27.02 5.52
N ARG A 141 -25.10 -26.56 5.41
CA ARG A 141 -25.41 -25.15 5.09
C ARG A 141 -24.82 -24.19 6.14
N THR A 142 -24.96 -24.52 7.42
CA THR A 142 -24.41 -23.74 8.54
C THR A 142 -22.88 -23.76 8.54
N TYR A 143 -22.26 -24.93 8.33
CA TYR A 143 -20.81 -25.04 8.27
C TYR A 143 -20.21 -24.16 7.17
N ILE A 144 -20.76 -24.20 5.95
CA ILE A 144 -20.24 -23.41 4.82
C ILE A 144 -20.41 -21.91 5.08
N ARG A 145 -21.57 -21.46 5.58
CA ARG A 145 -21.79 -20.06 5.98
C ARG A 145 -20.78 -19.61 7.03
N ASN A 146 -20.52 -20.42 8.05
CA ASN A 146 -19.51 -20.11 9.06
C ASN A 146 -18.10 -19.94 8.45
N GLN A 147 -17.71 -20.77 7.48
CA GLN A 147 -16.43 -20.60 6.77
C GLN A 147 -16.40 -19.31 5.93
N MET A 148 -17.51 -18.93 5.30
CA MET A 148 -17.62 -17.68 4.54
C MET A 148 -17.46 -16.46 5.45
N GLU A 149 -18.14 -16.43 6.59
CA GLU A 149 -18.02 -15.39 7.62
C GLU A 149 -16.58 -15.26 8.16
N PHE A 150 -15.94 -16.39 8.49
CA PHE A 150 -14.55 -16.40 8.97
C PHE A 150 -13.53 -15.99 7.91
N LEU A 151 -13.81 -16.25 6.62
CA LEU A 151 -12.99 -15.80 5.50
C LEU A 151 -13.21 -14.31 5.23
N ALA A 152 -14.46 -13.82 5.32
CA ALA A 152 -14.80 -12.41 5.19
C ALA A 152 -14.18 -11.58 6.32
N ASP A 153 -14.25 -12.04 7.58
CA ASP A 153 -13.54 -11.45 8.73
C ASP A 153 -12.03 -11.34 8.49
N ARG A 154 -11.39 -12.44 8.06
CA ARG A 154 -9.95 -12.47 7.78
C ARG A 154 -9.58 -11.50 6.65
N ASN A 155 -10.34 -11.49 5.56
CA ASN A 155 -10.11 -10.61 4.43
C ASN A 155 -10.38 -9.14 4.81
N ALA A 156 -11.36 -8.86 5.66
CA ALA A 156 -11.67 -7.53 6.17
C ALA A 156 -10.48 -6.89 6.89
N LEU A 157 -9.77 -7.67 7.74
CA LEU A 157 -8.54 -7.24 8.38
C LEU A 157 -7.45 -6.90 7.34
N ILE A 158 -7.26 -7.74 6.34
CA ILE A 158 -6.21 -7.57 5.33
C ILE A 158 -6.51 -6.36 4.44
N TYR A 159 -7.73 -6.24 3.92
CA TYR A 159 -8.17 -5.07 3.14
C TYR A 159 -8.14 -3.78 3.96
N SER A 160 -8.48 -3.82 5.26
CA SER A 160 -8.37 -2.64 6.14
C SER A 160 -6.91 -2.21 6.31
N ALA A 161 -6.00 -3.15 6.56
CA ALA A 161 -4.58 -2.86 6.69
C ALA A 161 -3.95 -2.37 5.37
N ILE A 162 -4.38 -2.90 4.22
CA ILE A 162 -3.95 -2.48 2.87
C ILE A 162 -4.76 -1.27 2.36
N ALA A 163 -5.80 -0.86 3.08
CA ALA A 163 -6.35 0.48 2.99
C ALA A 163 -5.62 1.44 3.94
N GLY A 164 -4.86 0.94 4.91
CA GLY A 164 -3.91 1.69 5.74
C GLY A 164 -4.53 2.12 7.07
N TYR A 165 -5.47 1.33 7.55
CA TYR A 165 -6.11 1.45 8.85
C TYR A 165 -5.44 0.52 9.85
N GLN A 166 -5.36 0.97 11.10
CA GLN A 166 -4.65 0.25 12.14
C GLN A 166 -5.55 -0.83 12.74
N ILE A 167 -5.45 -2.06 12.21
CA ILE A 167 -6.23 -3.21 12.70
C ILE A 167 -5.96 -3.54 14.18
N SER A 168 -4.86 -3.06 14.75
CA SER A 168 -4.60 -3.11 16.20
C SER A 168 -5.65 -2.34 17.01
N TYR A 169 -6.22 -1.25 16.49
CA TYR A 169 -7.27 -0.47 17.18
C TYR A 169 -8.57 -1.26 17.35
N LEU A 170 -8.80 -2.32 16.59
CA LEU A 170 -9.92 -3.26 16.81
C LEU A 170 -9.78 -4.04 18.12
N ARG A 171 -8.56 -4.16 18.66
CA ARG A 171 -8.27 -4.79 19.96
C ARG A 171 -8.34 -3.82 21.14
N ASN A 172 -8.46 -2.52 20.91
CA ASN A 172 -8.55 -1.52 22.00
C ASN A 172 -9.69 -1.87 22.96
N ASN A 173 -9.49 -1.56 24.25
CA ASN A 173 -10.40 -1.92 25.33
C ASN A 173 -10.76 -3.42 25.32
N SER A 174 -9.75 -4.29 25.19
CA SER A 174 -9.91 -5.76 25.19
C SER A 174 -10.88 -6.29 24.12
N GLY A 175 -10.87 -5.66 22.94
CA GLY A 175 -11.71 -6.03 21.80
C GLY A 175 -13.19 -5.65 21.95
N HIS A 176 -13.52 -4.67 22.80
CA HIS A 176 -14.90 -4.30 23.12
C HIS A 176 -15.73 -3.96 21.88
N PHE A 177 -15.17 -3.23 20.91
CA PHE A 177 -15.85 -2.92 19.64
C PHE A 177 -16.24 -4.20 18.88
N ILE A 178 -15.31 -5.14 18.70
CA ILE A 178 -15.58 -6.40 17.99
C ILE A 178 -16.64 -7.23 18.73
N LYS A 179 -16.54 -7.32 20.06
CA LYS A 179 -17.52 -8.02 20.90
C LYS A 179 -18.91 -7.44 20.74
N GLN A 180 -19.04 -6.11 20.84
CA GLN A 180 -20.31 -5.42 20.65
C GLN A 180 -20.83 -5.53 19.22
N TRP A 181 -19.99 -5.32 18.21
CA TRP A 181 -20.37 -5.43 16.79
C TRP A 181 -20.94 -6.81 16.47
N VAL A 182 -20.19 -7.88 16.77
CA VAL A 182 -20.63 -9.26 16.50
C VAL A 182 -21.89 -9.62 17.30
N ASN A 183 -22.05 -9.12 18.53
CA ASN A 183 -23.27 -9.33 19.30
C ASN A 183 -24.48 -8.55 18.74
N LEU A 184 -24.28 -7.35 18.19
CA LEU A 184 -25.35 -6.53 17.62
C LEU A 184 -25.79 -7.02 16.24
N THR A 185 -24.87 -7.49 15.40
CA THR A 185 -25.16 -7.92 14.01
C THR A 185 -25.37 -9.43 13.87
N GLY A 186 -24.75 -10.26 14.71
CA GLY A 186 -24.78 -11.73 14.62
C GLY A 186 -26.12 -12.40 14.97
N HIS A 187 -27.18 -11.63 15.25
CA HIS A 187 -28.51 -12.14 15.57
C HIS A 187 -29.49 -12.17 14.37
N THR A 188 -29.10 -11.69 13.18
CA THR A 188 -30.02 -11.67 12.03
C THR A 188 -29.88 -12.86 11.07
N GLY A 189 -30.05 -14.09 11.57
CA GLY A 189 -30.33 -15.25 10.70
C GLY A 189 -29.81 -16.62 11.16
N ILE A 190 -30.42 -17.68 10.59
CA ILE A 190 -29.94 -19.06 10.73
C ILE A 190 -28.64 -19.23 9.94
N GLY A 191 -27.54 -19.54 10.62
CA GLY A 191 -26.29 -19.96 9.98
C GLY A 191 -25.09 -19.03 10.13
N HIS A 192 -25.08 -18.13 11.13
CA HIS A 192 -23.85 -17.46 11.58
C HIS A 192 -23.14 -18.29 12.67
N PRO A 193 -21.81 -18.20 12.80
CA PRO A 193 -21.08 -18.89 13.86
C PRO A 193 -21.41 -18.25 15.23
N PRO A 194 -21.40 -19.02 16.33
CA PRO A 194 -21.64 -18.48 17.68
C PRO A 194 -20.76 -17.26 17.96
N PRO A 195 -21.31 -16.14 18.47
CA PRO A 195 -20.56 -14.88 18.66
C PRO A 195 -19.22 -15.06 19.38
N ALA A 196 -19.19 -15.86 20.46
CA ALA A 196 -17.95 -16.15 21.19
C ALA A 196 -16.87 -16.82 20.31
N GLN A 197 -17.25 -17.80 19.49
CA GLN A 197 -16.31 -18.48 18.57
C GLN A 197 -15.77 -17.52 17.51
N ARG A 198 -16.63 -16.66 16.95
CA ARG A 198 -16.24 -15.64 15.96
C ARG A 198 -15.29 -14.61 16.56
N ILE A 199 -15.60 -14.10 17.76
CA ILE A 199 -14.76 -13.16 18.51
C ILE A 199 -13.38 -13.77 18.80
N ASP A 200 -13.31 -14.99 19.33
CA ASP A 200 -12.05 -15.65 19.67
C ASP A 200 -11.17 -15.93 18.43
N LEU A 201 -11.78 -16.35 17.33
CA LEU A 201 -11.06 -16.55 16.07
C LEU A 201 -10.56 -15.22 15.50
N LEU A 202 -11.41 -14.19 15.46
CA LEU A 202 -11.07 -12.87 14.94
C LEU A 202 -9.95 -12.20 15.74
N MET A 203 -9.93 -12.36 17.07
CA MET A 203 -8.84 -11.86 17.92
C MET A 203 -7.49 -12.56 17.63
N LYS A 204 -7.50 -13.87 17.32
CA LYS A 204 -6.31 -14.60 16.85
C LYS A 204 -5.89 -14.13 15.45
N GLN A 205 -6.84 -13.96 14.54
CA GLN A 205 -6.58 -13.47 13.17
C GLN A 205 -5.99 -12.05 13.15
N ILE A 206 -6.43 -11.12 14.02
CA ILE A 206 -5.83 -9.77 14.10
C ILE A 206 -4.33 -9.86 14.41
N ALA A 207 -3.92 -10.72 15.35
CA ALA A 207 -2.51 -10.90 15.68
C ALA A 207 -1.71 -11.54 14.54
N GLU A 208 -2.26 -12.54 13.85
CA GLU A 208 -1.60 -13.15 12.68
C GLU A 208 -1.48 -12.16 11.52
N VAL A 209 -2.57 -11.49 11.14
CA VAL A 209 -2.59 -10.52 10.03
C VAL A 209 -1.63 -9.37 10.32
N ALA A 210 -1.58 -8.84 11.55
CA ALA A 210 -0.60 -7.83 11.93
C ALA A 210 0.86 -8.31 11.73
N LYS A 211 1.16 -9.57 12.08
CA LYS A 211 2.48 -10.18 11.83
C LYS A 211 2.79 -10.28 10.33
N ARG A 212 1.80 -10.56 9.47
CA ARG A 212 1.97 -10.61 8.01
C ARG A 212 2.11 -9.22 7.39
N ILE A 213 1.29 -8.24 7.79
CA ILE A 213 1.37 -6.86 7.30
C ILE A 213 2.75 -6.25 7.58
N ARG A 214 3.38 -6.58 8.71
CA ARG A 214 4.78 -6.23 8.98
C ARG A 214 5.74 -6.68 7.88
N HIS A 215 5.54 -7.85 7.25
CA HIS A 215 6.38 -8.28 6.12
C HIS A 215 6.21 -7.33 4.93
N PHE A 216 4.99 -6.88 4.66
CA PHE A 216 4.69 -5.89 3.62
C PHE A 216 5.37 -4.55 3.92
N ASP A 217 5.26 -4.04 5.15
CA ASP A 217 5.88 -2.77 5.56
C ASP A 217 7.41 -2.82 5.45
N ILE A 218 8.03 -3.93 5.87
CA ILE A 218 9.46 -4.18 5.69
C ILE A 218 9.82 -4.24 4.19
N ALA A 219 9.02 -4.93 3.37
CA ALA A 219 9.25 -5.03 1.94
C ALA A 219 9.21 -3.65 1.27
N VAL A 220 8.21 -2.82 1.61
CA VAL A 220 8.13 -1.42 1.17
C VAL A 220 9.38 -0.69 1.64
N ARG A 221 9.74 -0.70 2.93
CA ARG A 221 10.92 0.06 3.40
C ARG A 221 12.21 -0.35 2.68
N LEU A 222 12.46 -1.66 2.53
CA LEU A 222 13.61 -2.19 1.77
C LEU A 222 13.61 -1.71 0.31
N TYR A 223 12.44 -1.67 -0.34
CA TYR A 223 12.30 -1.11 -1.68
C TYR A 223 12.62 0.40 -1.72
N GLN A 224 12.15 1.17 -0.73
CA GLN A 224 12.38 2.62 -0.67
C GLN A 224 13.87 2.97 -0.57
N ILE A 225 14.65 2.14 0.10
CA ILE A 225 16.09 2.31 0.32
C ILE A 225 16.96 1.56 -0.71
N GLY A 226 16.36 1.03 -1.79
CA GLY A 226 17.07 0.36 -2.89
C GLY A 226 17.51 -1.09 -2.61
N GLN A 227 17.14 -1.68 -1.47
CA GLN A 227 17.44 -3.07 -1.10
C GLN A 227 16.49 -4.07 -1.79
N TYR A 228 16.44 -4.01 -3.12
CA TYR A 228 15.44 -4.70 -3.95
C TYR A 228 15.43 -6.23 -3.80
N THR A 229 16.61 -6.87 -3.69
CA THR A 229 16.71 -8.33 -3.53
C THR A 229 16.08 -8.82 -2.23
N GLU A 230 16.26 -8.09 -1.13
CA GLU A 230 15.67 -8.45 0.15
C GLU A 230 14.20 -8.03 0.22
N SER A 231 13.84 -6.89 -0.39
CA SER A 231 12.44 -6.47 -0.57
C SER A 231 11.61 -7.53 -1.31
N LEU A 232 12.15 -8.12 -2.38
CA LEU A 232 11.48 -9.18 -3.15
C LEU A 232 11.08 -10.35 -2.25
N ARG A 233 12.01 -10.85 -1.41
CA ARG A 233 11.76 -11.97 -0.48
C ARG A 233 10.61 -11.67 0.49
N PHE A 234 10.55 -10.45 1.03
CA PHE A 234 9.46 -10.05 1.92
C PHE A 234 8.12 -9.93 1.19
N PHE A 235 8.08 -9.37 -0.04
CA PHE A 235 6.84 -9.34 -0.82
C PHE A 235 6.39 -10.72 -1.31
N GLU A 236 7.30 -11.61 -1.71
CA GLU A 236 6.96 -13.00 -2.09
C GLU A 236 6.44 -13.80 -0.88
N SER A 237 7.07 -13.63 0.28
CA SER A 237 6.58 -14.16 1.56
C SER A 237 5.17 -13.67 1.88
N PHE A 238 4.88 -12.39 1.63
CA PHE A 238 3.54 -11.82 1.80
C PHE A 238 2.55 -12.31 0.74
N ARG A 239 2.95 -12.42 -0.54
CA ARG A 239 2.14 -12.91 -1.68
C ARG A 239 1.54 -14.28 -1.40
N LYS A 240 2.25 -15.17 -0.71
CA LYS A 240 1.75 -16.50 -0.29
C LYS A 240 0.49 -16.42 0.58
N TYR A 241 0.29 -15.34 1.32
CA TYR A 241 -0.89 -15.10 2.15
C TYR A 241 -1.89 -14.13 1.49
N PHE A 242 -1.42 -13.22 0.64
CA PHE A 242 -2.26 -12.22 -0.01
C PHE A 242 -1.77 -11.85 -1.43
N PRO A 243 -2.19 -12.60 -2.47
CA PRO A 243 -1.79 -12.37 -3.86
C PRO A 243 -2.71 -11.34 -4.55
N CYS A 244 -2.78 -10.11 -4.03
CA CYS A 244 -3.56 -9.03 -4.62
C CYS A 244 -2.79 -8.27 -5.71
N HIS A 245 -3.53 -7.46 -6.47
CA HIS A 245 -3.00 -6.59 -7.52
C HIS A 245 -1.88 -5.64 -7.02
N ALA A 246 -1.98 -5.10 -5.79
CA ALA A 246 -0.97 -4.19 -5.23
C ALA A 246 0.34 -4.92 -4.87
N VAL A 247 0.26 -6.13 -4.31
CA VAL A 247 1.43 -6.98 -4.02
C VAL A 247 2.12 -7.40 -5.32
N LEU A 248 1.36 -7.84 -6.32
CA LEU A 248 1.89 -8.22 -7.62
C LEU A 248 2.52 -7.03 -8.34
N ASN A 249 1.86 -5.87 -8.35
CA ASN A 249 2.42 -4.63 -8.87
C ASN A 249 3.78 -4.29 -8.23
N ASN A 250 3.90 -4.50 -6.91
CA ASN A 250 5.11 -4.16 -6.19
C ASN A 250 6.26 -5.15 -6.46
N ILE A 251 5.95 -6.45 -6.57
CA ILE A 251 6.90 -7.49 -7.01
C ILE A 251 7.37 -7.21 -8.46
N ALA A 252 6.44 -6.94 -9.37
CA ALA A 252 6.75 -6.62 -10.75
C ALA A 252 7.60 -5.34 -10.87
N LEU A 253 7.34 -4.32 -10.04
CA LEU A 253 8.16 -3.11 -10.03
C LEU A 253 9.55 -3.33 -9.43
N ILE A 254 9.73 -4.28 -8.50
CA ILE A 254 11.07 -4.72 -8.07
C ILE A 254 11.84 -5.36 -9.22
N HIS A 255 11.21 -6.27 -9.96
CA HIS A 255 11.83 -6.85 -11.15
C HIS A 255 12.15 -5.78 -12.18
N TYR A 256 11.25 -4.83 -12.44
CA TYR A 256 11.54 -3.67 -13.31
C TYR A 256 12.74 -2.86 -12.79
N GLN A 257 12.81 -2.54 -11.50
CA GLN A 257 13.95 -1.78 -10.95
C GLN A 257 15.27 -2.55 -11.08
N LYS A 258 15.27 -3.88 -10.86
CA LYS A 258 16.44 -4.74 -11.14
C LYS A 258 16.81 -4.73 -12.62
N ALA A 259 15.84 -4.86 -13.53
CA ALA A 259 16.08 -4.76 -14.98
C ALA A 259 16.72 -3.41 -15.35
N MET A 260 16.20 -2.30 -14.82
CA MET A 260 16.80 -0.98 -15.01
C MET A 260 18.18 -0.81 -14.35
N MET A 261 18.57 -1.67 -13.41
CA MET A 261 19.93 -1.66 -12.86
C MET A 261 20.96 -2.20 -13.83
N GLU A 262 20.60 -3.23 -14.60
CA GLU A 262 21.49 -3.86 -15.56
C GLU A 262 21.60 -3.11 -16.89
N LEU A 263 20.57 -2.32 -17.25
CA LEU A 263 20.51 -1.52 -18.47
C LEU A 263 21.53 -0.37 -18.61
N LYS A 264 22.54 -0.24 -17.73
CA LYS A 264 23.46 0.91 -17.71
C LYS A 264 24.40 1.04 -18.94
N LYS A 265 23.86 1.52 -20.05
CA LYS A 265 24.56 2.25 -21.14
C LYS A 265 23.75 3.51 -21.52
N LYS A 266 24.26 4.31 -22.48
CA LYS A 266 23.69 5.62 -22.86
C LYS A 266 22.21 5.57 -23.28
N ASP A 267 21.75 4.42 -23.75
CA ASP A 267 20.46 4.23 -24.40
C ASP A 267 19.29 4.06 -23.41
N ALA A 268 19.52 3.46 -22.24
CA ALA A 268 18.50 3.28 -21.20
C ALA A 268 17.98 4.60 -20.57
N CYS A 269 18.66 5.71 -20.84
CA CYS A 269 18.21 7.06 -20.53
C CYS A 269 17.47 7.73 -21.72
N LYS A 270 16.94 6.98 -22.70
CA LYS A 270 16.30 7.56 -23.89
C LYS A 270 15.10 8.44 -23.53
N PHE A 271 14.25 7.96 -22.64
CA PHE A 271 13.14 8.68 -22.02
C PHE A 271 13.01 8.28 -20.56
N LYS A 272 12.48 9.19 -19.74
CA LYS A 272 12.14 8.91 -18.35
C LYS A 272 10.67 8.53 -18.27
N LEU A 273 10.40 7.24 -18.10
CA LEU A 273 9.04 6.75 -17.94
C LEU A 273 8.59 6.93 -16.49
N SER A 274 7.34 7.31 -16.33
CA SER A 274 6.69 7.48 -15.03
C SER A 274 6.35 6.12 -14.46
N LEU A 275 6.69 5.90 -13.18
CA LEU A 275 6.39 4.69 -12.43
C LEU A 275 5.54 5.03 -11.21
N LYS A 276 4.71 4.08 -10.77
CA LYS A 276 3.86 4.18 -9.58
C LYS A 276 3.84 2.83 -8.86
N LEU A 277 4.71 2.61 -7.86
CA LEU A 277 4.40 1.60 -6.84
C LEU A 277 3.04 2.06 -6.22
N ASN A 278 2.03 1.19 -6.06
CA ASN A 278 0.77 1.62 -5.38
C ASN A 278 1.11 1.89 -3.90
N THR A 279 0.44 2.79 -3.15
CA THR A 279 1.07 3.41 -1.97
C THR A 279 0.67 3.00 -0.56
N TYR A 280 1.54 2.33 0.21
CA TYR A 280 2.35 1.16 -0.18
C TYR A 280 3.62 1.29 -1.12
N SER A 281 4.23 2.49 -1.34
CA SER A 281 4.99 2.89 -2.58
C SER A 281 6.44 3.43 -2.39
N CYS A 282 7.24 4.05 -3.32
CA CYS A 282 7.29 4.49 -4.75
C CYS A 282 8.75 4.92 -5.14
N ALA A 283 9.55 4.13 -5.87
CA ALA A 283 11.02 4.34 -5.91
C ALA A 283 11.65 4.69 -7.27
N HIS A 284 12.85 5.24 -7.15
CA HIS A 284 13.97 5.16 -8.09
C HIS A 284 15.28 4.86 -7.29
N GLN A 285 16.45 4.99 -7.92
CA GLN A 285 17.50 3.95 -7.88
C GLN A 285 18.79 4.28 -7.09
N ASN A 286 19.62 3.24 -6.88
CA ASN A 286 21.09 3.30 -6.84
C ASN A 286 21.69 1.98 -7.41
N LEU A 287 22.91 2.04 -7.99
CA LEU A 287 23.25 1.20 -9.17
C LEU A 287 24.68 0.60 -9.20
N LYS A 288 24.80 -0.72 -9.34
CA LYS A 288 26.00 -1.52 -9.76
C LYS A 288 25.55 -2.69 -10.67
N ARG A 289 26.49 -3.43 -11.28
CA ARG A 289 26.44 -4.01 -12.66
C ARG A 289 26.64 -5.54 -12.74
N GLN A 290 25.83 -6.29 -13.49
CA GLN A 290 26.25 -7.42 -14.35
C GLN A 290 25.24 -7.90 -15.44
N GLU A 291 25.77 -8.05 -16.67
CA GLU A 291 25.32 -8.79 -17.87
C GLU A 291 23.84 -8.91 -18.34
N ASN A 292 23.68 -8.81 -19.67
CA ASN A 292 22.42 -8.60 -20.41
C ASN A 292 21.33 -9.68 -20.20
N LYS A 293 21.68 -10.89 -19.75
CA LYS A 293 20.68 -11.92 -19.44
C LYS A 293 19.81 -11.53 -18.25
N GLU A 294 20.41 -10.92 -17.22
CA GLU A 294 19.65 -10.51 -16.03
C GLU A 294 18.67 -9.37 -16.34
N PHE A 295 18.97 -8.51 -17.34
CA PHE A 295 17.97 -7.54 -17.83
C PHE A 295 16.74 -8.25 -18.38
N ILE A 296 16.92 -9.18 -19.34
CA ILE A 296 15.84 -9.90 -20.01
C ILE A 296 15.01 -10.70 -19.00
N ASP A 297 15.67 -11.51 -18.17
CA ASP A 297 15.00 -12.32 -17.15
C ASP A 297 14.19 -11.45 -16.18
N ASN A 298 14.69 -10.26 -15.77
CA ASN A 298 13.94 -9.37 -14.89
C ASN A 298 12.82 -8.59 -15.62
N ILE A 299 13.00 -8.12 -16.85
CA ILE A 299 11.94 -7.38 -17.56
C ILE A 299 10.77 -8.28 -17.97
N ASP A 300 11.03 -9.54 -18.33
CA ASP A 300 9.97 -10.52 -18.61
C ASP A 300 9.20 -10.92 -17.34
N ASN A 301 9.90 -11.13 -16.22
CA ASN A 301 9.24 -11.34 -14.93
C ASN A 301 8.40 -10.11 -14.52
N ALA A 302 8.88 -8.89 -14.76
CA ALA A 302 8.10 -7.68 -14.53
C ALA A 302 6.82 -7.66 -15.40
N LYS A 303 6.94 -7.84 -16.72
CA LYS A 303 5.81 -7.91 -17.66
C LYS A 303 4.77 -8.96 -17.26
N LYS A 304 5.21 -10.19 -16.96
CA LYS A 304 4.35 -11.30 -16.56
C LYS A 304 3.59 -10.98 -15.27
N ILE A 305 4.26 -10.46 -14.25
CA ILE A 305 3.63 -10.21 -12.95
C ILE A 305 2.75 -8.94 -13.01
N PHE A 306 3.08 -7.96 -13.87
CA PHE A 306 2.17 -6.86 -14.17
C PHE A 306 0.91 -7.33 -14.92
N SER A 307 1.02 -8.25 -15.88
CA SER A 307 -0.16 -8.78 -16.57
C SER A 307 -1.03 -9.63 -15.62
N GLU A 308 -0.43 -10.42 -14.71
CA GLU A 308 -1.15 -11.07 -13.58
C GLU A 308 -1.90 -10.04 -12.71
N ALA A 309 -1.32 -8.86 -12.45
CA ALA A 309 -1.97 -7.79 -11.69
C ALA A 309 -3.13 -7.12 -12.47
N LEU A 310 -3.04 -7.00 -13.80
CA LEU A 310 -4.08 -6.44 -14.66
C LEU A 310 -5.19 -7.43 -15.02
N ILE A 311 -4.91 -8.73 -15.04
CA ILE A 311 -5.93 -9.79 -15.09
C ILE A 311 -6.82 -9.71 -13.84
N LYS A 312 -6.20 -9.41 -12.70
CA LYS A 312 -6.91 -9.15 -11.43
C LYS A 312 -7.73 -7.87 -11.51
N ASP A 313 -7.11 -6.70 -11.70
CA ASP A 313 -7.83 -5.44 -11.85
C ASP A 313 -7.40 -4.70 -13.13
N LYS A 314 -8.24 -4.81 -14.17
CA LYS A 314 -8.03 -4.20 -15.49
C LYS A 314 -7.97 -2.67 -15.46
N LYS A 315 -8.44 -2.03 -14.38
CA LYS A 315 -8.46 -0.58 -14.19
C LYS A 315 -7.41 -0.11 -13.17
N HIS A 316 -6.56 -0.99 -12.64
CA HIS A 316 -5.54 -0.63 -11.65
C HIS A 316 -4.43 0.23 -12.27
N ILE A 317 -4.65 1.55 -12.22
CA ILE A 317 -3.81 2.59 -12.81
C ILE A 317 -2.30 2.43 -12.51
N PRO A 318 -1.84 2.12 -11.27
CA PRO A 318 -0.42 1.88 -11.01
C PRO A 318 0.17 0.73 -11.84
N SER A 319 -0.56 -0.39 -11.98
CA SER A 319 -0.13 -1.50 -12.83
C SER A 319 -0.12 -1.13 -14.30
N ILE A 320 -1.08 -0.33 -14.79
CA ILE A 320 -1.07 0.13 -16.18
C ILE A 320 0.17 1.02 -16.45
N ILE A 321 0.44 2.00 -15.58
CA ILE A 321 1.59 2.91 -15.68
C ILE A 321 2.91 2.11 -15.70
N ASN A 322 3.06 1.12 -14.81
CA ASN A 322 4.30 0.35 -14.72
C ASN A 322 4.44 -0.69 -15.84
N TYR A 323 3.35 -1.36 -16.23
CA TYR A 323 3.35 -2.35 -17.31
C TYR A 323 3.70 -1.69 -18.64
N THR A 324 3.05 -0.56 -18.94
CA THR A 324 3.33 0.23 -20.14
C THR A 324 4.78 0.72 -20.13
N SER A 325 5.34 1.07 -18.97
CA SER A 325 6.77 1.38 -18.85
C SER A 325 7.66 0.18 -19.18
N ALA A 326 7.34 -1.01 -18.68
CA ALA A 326 8.09 -2.24 -19.01
C ALA A 326 8.04 -2.58 -20.51
N LEU A 327 6.86 -2.46 -21.13
CA LEU A 327 6.68 -2.67 -22.58
C LEU A 327 7.49 -1.69 -23.43
N ILE A 328 7.50 -0.40 -23.05
CA ILE A 328 8.26 0.64 -23.76
C ILE A 328 9.78 0.41 -23.60
N ILE A 329 10.27 0.10 -22.40
CA ILE A 329 11.70 -0.18 -22.18
C ILE A 329 12.15 -1.41 -22.97
N GLU A 330 11.41 -2.52 -22.89
CA GLU A 330 11.71 -3.71 -23.68
C GLU A 330 11.80 -3.40 -25.19
N ALA A 331 10.85 -2.63 -25.72
CA ALA A 331 10.81 -2.28 -27.13
C ALA A 331 11.90 -1.27 -27.57
N ILE A 332 12.47 -0.50 -26.62
CA ILE A 332 13.63 0.38 -26.86
C ILE A 332 14.93 -0.42 -26.91
N GLU A 333 15.06 -1.45 -26.06
CA GLU A 333 16.30 -2.22 -25.89
C GLU A 333 16.34 -3.49 -26.76
N SER A 334 15.20 -3.95 -27.28
CA SER A 334 15.13 -5.03 -28.26
C SER A 334 15.82 -4.67 -29.57
N LYS A 335 16.64 -5.59 -30.08
CA LYS A 335 17.30 -5.45 -31.40
C LYS A 335 16.29 -5.40 -32.55
N GLU A 336 15.14 -6.02 -32.38
CA GLU A 336 14.00 -5.91 -33.28
C GLU A 336 12.95 -5.02 -32.58
N PRO A 337 12.76 -3.76 -33.03
CA PRO A 337 11.80 -2.86 -32.40
C PRO A 337 10.37 -3.37 -32.62
N SER A 338 9.79 -3.98 -31.58
CA SER A 338 8.45 -4.51 -31.63
C SER A 338 7.42 -3.36 -31.58
N HIS A 339 7.03 -2.83 -32.75
CA HIS A 339 5.99 -1.80 -32.88
C HIS A 339 4.67 -2.19 -32.17
N GLY A 340 4.43 -3.49 -32.00
CA GLY A 340 3.35 -4.04 -31.17
C GLY A 340 3.40 -3.56 -29.70
N ASN A 341 4.57 -3.55 -29.05
CA ASN A 341 4.70 -3.16 -27.64
C ASN A 341 4.37 -1.68 -27.40
N TYR A 342 4.83 -0.76 -28.28
CA TYR A 342 4.46 0.65 -28.21
C TYR A 342 2.96 0.85 -28.44
N SER A 343 2.37 0.11 -29.38
CA SER A 343 0.93 0.15 -29.69
C SER A 343 0.07 -0.37 -28.53
N ILE A 344 0.47 -1.48 -27.90
CA ILE A 344 -0.17 -2.02 -26.69
C ILE A 344 -0.07 -1.01 -25.55
N ALA A 345 1.12 -0.43 -25.32
CA ALA A 345 1.32 0.58 -24.30
C ALA A 345 0.41 1.81 -24.53
N LYS A 346 0.36 2.34 -25.76
CA LYS A 346 -0.53 3.45 -26.16
C LYS A 346 -2.00 3.13 -25.88
N GLY A 347 -2.49 1.96 -26.32
CA GLY A 347 -3.88 1.55 -26.11
C GLY A 347 -4.28 1.43 -24.63
N LEU A 348 -3.41 0.83 -23.81
CA LEU A 348 -3.62 0.74 -22.36
C LEU A 348 -3.64 2.12 -21.69
N LEU A 349 -2.75 3.03 -22.11
CA LEU A 349 -2.66 4.39 -21.55
C LEU A 349 -3.81 5.29 -21.99
N MET A 350 -4.34 5.12 -23.21
CA MET A 350 -5.59 5.79 -23.65
C MET A 350 -6.78 5.36 -22.78
N ASN A 351 -6.92 4.06 -22.54
CA ASN A 351 -7.96 3.54 -21.65
C ASN A 351 -7.80 4.06 -20.21
N ALA A 352 -6.57 4.15 -19.70
CA ALA A 352 -6.29 4.70 -18.38
C ALA A 352 -6.55 6.21 -18.29
N LYS A 353 -6.29 6.98 -19.36
CA LYS A 353 -6.61 8.41 -19.45
C LYS A 353 -8.13 8.66 -19.40
N ASN A 354 -8.95 7.75 -19.91
CA ASN A 354 -10.40 7.84 -19.77
C ASN A 354 -10.90 7.61 -18.31
N ILE A 355 -10.05 7.08 -17.42
CA ILE A 355 -10.37 6.82 -16.01
C ILE A 355 -9.79 7.94 -15.11
N GLU A 356 -8.54 8.34 -15.33
CA GLU A 356 -7.88 9.44 -14.62
C GLU A 356 -7.30 10.45 -15.64
N PRO A 357 -8.13 11.35 -16.23
CA PRO A 357 -7.70 12.23 -17.32
C PRO A 357 -6.56 13.16 -16.94
N ASP A 358 -6.56 13.68 -15.70
CA ASP A 358 -5.56 14.64 -15.21
C ASP A 358 -4.29 13.99 -14.63
N ASN A 359 -4.17 12.66 -14.68
CA ASN A 359 -2.99 11.98 -14.15
C ASN A 359 -1.78 12.14 -15.08
N LEU A 360 -0.87 13.03 -14.69
CA LEU A 360 0.36 13.38 -15.40
C LEU A 360 1.28 12.19 -15.69
N LEU A 361 1.25 11.12 -14.88
CA LEU A 361 2.06 9.91 -15.10
C LEU A 361 1.54 9.12 -16.31
N ILE A 362 0.22 9.02 -16.45
CA ILE A 362 -0.43 8.40 -17.62
C ILE A 362 -0.11 9.24 -18.86
N GLN A 363 -0.34 10.55 -18.78
CA GLN A 363 -0.13 11.45 -19.91
C GLN A 363 1.34 11.46 -20.37
N ASN A 364 2.31 11.52 -19.45
CA ASN A 364 3.73 11.42 -19.78
C ASN A 364 4.07 10.15 -20.56
N ASN A 365 3.64 8.99 -20.06
CA ASN A 365 3.92 7.72 -20.73
C ASN A 365 3.17 7.62 -22.07
N LEU A 366 1.97 8.20 -22.18
CA LEU A 366 1.16 8.19 -23.40
C LEU A 366 1.81 9.01 -24.52
N VAL A 367 2.36 10.18 -24.19
CA VAL A 367 3.09 11.02 -25.17
C VAL A 367 4.32 10.28 -25.69
N ILE A 368 5.11 9.66 -24.80
CA ILE A 368 6.29 8.86 -25.21
C ILE A 368 5.88 7.61 -26.03
N ALA A 369 4.85 6.88 -25.61
CA ALA A 369 4.36 5.71 -26.35
C ALA A 369 3.81 6.09 -27.74
N THR A 370 3.17 7.25 -27.86
CA THR A 370 2.63 7.75 -29.14
C THR A 370 3.75 8.11 -30.10
N TYR A 371 4.74 8.88 -29.64
CA TYR A 371 5.93 9.27 -30.41
C TYR A 371 6.78 8.07 -30.89
N LEU A 372 6.86 7.01 -30.06
CA LEU A 372 7.57 5.78 -30.41
C LEU A 372 6.76 4.87 -31.35
N ALA A 373 5.42 4.84 -31.22
CA ALA A 373 4.55 4.04 -32.08
C ALA A 373 4.43 4.59 -33.51
N SER A 374 4.62 5.89 -33.72
CA SER A 374 4.48 6.54 -35.04
C SER A 374 5.79 6.63 -35.85
N ASN A 375 6.81 5.88 -35.45
CA ASN A 375 8.16 5.91 -36.06
C ASN A 375 8.82 7.30 -36.04
N SER A 376 8.37 8.21 -35.16
CA SER A 376 8.94 9.54 -34.96
C SER A 376 8.92 10.44 -36.21
N SER A 377 7.79 10.47 -36.92
CA SER A 377 7.57 11.40 -38.03
C SER A 377 7.72 12.88 -37.62
N SER A 378 7.98 13.77 -38.58
CA SER A 378 8.14 15.22 -38.35
C SER A 378 6.90 15.87 -37.75
N ASP A 379 5.73 15.38 -38.14
CA ASP A 379 4.45 16.01 -37.82
C ASP A 379 4.00 15.58 -36.41
N ASP A 380 4.18 14.28 -36.10
CA ASP A 380 3.98 13.75 -34.74
C ASP A 380 4.93 14.39 -33.72
N TYR A 381 6.16 14.72 -34.13
CA TYR A 381 7.13 15.37 -33.26
C TYR A 381 6.61 16.72 -32.71
N THR A 382 6.05 17.56 -33.58
CA THR A 382 5.57 18.90 -33.18
C THR A 382 4.42 18.80 -32.18
N ALA A 383 3.47 17.88 -32.41
CA ALA A 383 2.39 17.57 -31.46
C ALA A 383 2.93 17.02 -30.13
N THR A 384 3.91 16.10 -30.18
CA THR A 384 4.55 15.50 -29.01
C THR A 384 5.23 16.56 -28.12
N ILE A 385 5.91 17.54 -28.72
CA ILE A 385 6.50 18.68 -27.99
C ILE A 385 5.43 19.52 -27.33
N ALA A 386 4.36 19.89 -28.05
CA ALA A 386 3.28 20.71 -27.50
C ALA A 386 2.58 20.05 -26.30
N ASP A 387 2.33 18.74 -26.37
CA ASP A 387 1.77 17.96 -25.26
C ASP A 387 2.75 17.88 -24.07
N MET A 388 4.04 17.65 -24.31
CA MET A 388 5.03 17.59 -23.23
C MET A 388 5.26 18.96 -22.56
N GLU A 389 5.23 20.05 -23.34
CA GLU A 389 5.21 21.41 -22.79
C GLU A 389 3.98 21.66 -21.92
N LYS A 390 2.79 21.25 -22.37
CA LYS A 390 1.54 21.36 -21.62
C LYS A 390 1.66 20.63 -20.27
N LEU A 391 2.22 19.42 -20.24
CA LEU A 391 2.49 18.70 -18.98
C LEU A 391 3.42 19.49 -18.05
N SER A 392 4.50 20.05 -18.58
CA SER A 392 5.46 20.84 -17.80
C SER A 392 4.88 22.15 -17.25
N LYS A 393 3.88 22.73 -17.93
CA LYS A 393 3.14 23.95 -17.54
C LYS A 393 2.06 23.64 -16.51
N ASN A 394 1.37 22.50 -16.63
CA ASN A 394 0.31 22.05 -15.70
C ASN A 394 0.85 21.79 -14.29
N ASP A 395 2.03 21.18 -14.15
CA ASP A 395 2.71 21.03 -12.86
C ASP A 395 4.20 21.36 -12.99
N LYS A 396 4.59 22.53 -12.45
CA LYS A 396 5.97 23.01 -12.43
C LYS A 396 6.90 22.14 -11.59
N SER A 397 6.38 21.25 -10.75
CA SER A 397 7.16 20.28 -9.96
C SER A 397 7.37 18.93 -10.68
N PHE A 398 6.71 18.69 -11.82
CA PHE A 398 6.76 17.42 -12.53
C PHE A 398 8.04 17.27 -13.37
N ALA A 399 9.15 16.96 -12.69
CA ALA A 399 10.50 16.82 -13.25
C ALA A 399 10.55 15.93 -14.51
N THR A 400 9.80 14.82 -14.53
CA THR A 400 9.78 13.87 -15.66
C THR A 400 9.40 14.51 -16.99
N ALA A 401 8.44 15.46 -17.01
CA ALA A 401 8.07 16.16 -18.23
C ALA A 401 9.23 17.06 -18.74
N TYR A 402 9.90 17.78 -17.85
CA TYR A 402 11.08 18.59 -18.19
C TYR A 402 12.24 17.75 -18.74
N TYR A 403 12.45 16.56 -18.20
CA TYR A 403 13.44 15.62 -18.72
C TYR A 403 13.11 15.19 -20.16
N ASN A 404 11.87 14.71 -20.37
CA ASN A 404 11.42 14.17 -21.64
C ASN A 404 11.33 15.25 -22.72
N LEU A 405 10.88 16.46 -22.38
CA LEU A 405 10.87 17.62 -23.28
C LEU A 405 12.28 17.88 -23.84
N GLY A 406 13.30 17.95 -22.96
CA GLY A 406 14.68 18.15 -23.41
C GLY A 406 15.25 16.96 -24.19
N ARG A 407 14.84 15.70 -23.90
CA ARG A 407 15.22 14.55 -24.73
C ARG A 407 14.65 14.66 -26.14
N LEU A 408 13.35 14.99 -26.28
CA LEU A 408 12.69 15.17 -27.57
C LEU A 408 13.33 16.30 -28.38
N GLN A 409 13.56 17.45 -27.74
CA GLN A 409 14.22 18.61 -28.37
C GLN A 409 15.67 18.33 -28.77
N LEU A 410 16.42 17.52 -28.00
CA LEU A 410 17.78 17.12 -28.39
C LEU A 410 17.79 16.16 -29.58
N ILE A 411 16.86 15.19 -29.63
CA ILE A 411 16.74 14.25 -30.76
C ILE A 411 16.44 15.00 -32.07
N HIS A 412 15.60 16.03 -32.00
CA HIS A 412 15.19 16.87 -33.14
C HIS A 412 15.85 18.26 -33.12
N LYS A 413 17.11 18.33 -32.71
CA LYS A 413 17.85 19.60 -32.58
C LYS A 413 17.96 20.40 -33.89
N ASN A 414 17.91 19.73 -35.04
CA ASN A 414 17.92 20.36 -36.36
C ASN A 414 16.58 21.07 -36.70
N ASN A 415 15.49 20.72 -36.00
CA ASN A 415 14.14 21.22 -36.24
C ASN A 415 13.66 22.20 -35.14
N THR A 416 14.54 22.61 -34.23
CA THR A 416 14.17 23.46 -33.07
C THR A 416 15.23 24.51 -32.74
N ASN A 417 14.86 25.49 -31.92
CA ASN A 417 15.83 26.40 -31.31
C ASN A 417 16.88 25.57 -30.55
N ALA A 418 18.13 25.64 -30.99
CA ALA A 418 19.24 24.80 -30.55
C ALA A 418 19.58 24.90 -29.04
N LEU A 419 18.94 25.79 -28.30
CA LEU A 419 19.09 25.94 -26.84
C LEU A 419 17.87 25.46 -26.02
N ALA A 420 16.72 25.17 -26.64
CA ALA A 420 15.47 24.84 -25.93
C ALA A 420 15.62 23.63 -24.98
N TYR A 421 16.31 22.58 -25.44
CA TYR A 421 16.58 21.39 -24.61
C TYR A 421 17.36 21.72 -23.33
N GLN A 422 18.23 22.73 -23.38
CA GLN A 422 19.02 23.15 -22.22
C GLN A 422 18.15 23.85 -21.18
N GLU A 423 17.14 24.62 -21.59
CA GLU A 423 16.21 25.26 -20.65
C GLU A 423 15.34 24.24 -19.92
N ALA A 424 14.78 23.29 -20.67
CA ALA A 424 14.00 22.19 -20.10
C ALA A 424 14.84 21.39 -19.08
N TRP A 425 16.09 21.09 -19.41
CA TRP A 425 16.98 20.34 -18.52
C TRP A 425 17.57 21.13 -17.36
N LYS A 426 17.77 22.45 -17.48
CA LYS A 426 18.09 23.32 -16.34
C LYS A 426 16.95 23.32 -15.30
N LYS A 427 15.69 23.30 -15.75
CA LYS A 427 14.52 23.09 -14.87
C LYS A 427 14.53 21.69 -14.26
N TYR A 428 14.73 20.65 -15.07
CA TYR A 428 14.85 19.27 -14.58
C TYR A 428 15.90 19.11 -13.48
N ILE A 429 17.14 19.56 -13.69
CA ILE A 429 18.25 19.37 -12.73
C ILE A 429 18.07 20.19 -11.43
N THR A 430 17.17 21.18 -11.45
CA THR A 430 16.76 21.95 -10.26
C THR A 430 15.75 21.15 -9.43
N LEU A 431 14.80 20.48 -10.08
CA LEU A 431 13.77 19.65 -9.43
C LEU A 431 14.33 18.31 -8.96
N GLU A 432 15.13 17.64 -9.80
CA GLU A 432 15.70 16.34 -9.53
C GLU A 432 17.22 16.34 -9.80
N PRO A 433 18.01 16.79 -8.81
CA PRO A 433 19.46 16.93 -8.97
C PRO A 433 20.22 15.61 -8.87
N ASN A 434 19.60 14.46 -8.58
CA ASN A 434 20.29 13.20 -8.30
C ASN A 434 19.78 12.04 -9.17
N GLY A 435 20.45 10.89 -9.12
CA GLY A 435 20.14 9.72 -9.96
C GLY A 435 20.75 9.77 -11.38
N PRO A 436 20.62 8.68 -12.16
CA PRO A 436 21.31 8.52 -13.44
C PRO A 436 20.78 9.46 -14.53
N TYR A 437 19.49 9.78 -14.51
CA TYR A 437 18.89 10.77 -15.42
C TYR A 437 19.50 12.17 -15.20
N ALA A 438 19.76 12.55 -13.95
CA ALA A 438 20.45 13.79 -13.59
C ALA A 438 21.94 13.77 -13.95
N GLU A 439 22.59 12.62 -13.82
CA GLU A 439 23.97 12.40 -14.27
C GLU A 439 24.10 12.53 -15.79
N MET A 440 23.20 11.93 -16.57
CA MET A 440 23.15 12.06 -18.03
C MET A 440 22.98 13.53 -18.45
N VAL A 441 21.98 14.23 -17.88
CA VAL A 441 21.74 15.66 -18.14
C VAL A 441 22.96 16.51 -17.78
N ARG A 442 23.64 16.22 -16.67
CA ARG A 442 24.88 16.92 -16.30
C ARG A 442 26.01 16.72 -17.31
N ASN A 443 26.21 15.49 -17.76
CA ASN A 443 27.27 15.16 -18.70
C ASN A 443 27.03 15.88 -20.04
N GLU A 444 25.78 15.90 -20.51
CA GLU A 444 25.39 16.57 -21.76
C GLU A 444 25.44 18.11 -21.66
N LEU A 445 25.05 18.69 -20.51
CA LEU A 445 25.13 20.14 -20.25
C LEU A 445 26.47 20.61 -19.68
N LYS A 446 27.44 19.71 -19.45
CA LYS A 446 28.72 19.96 -18.76
C LYS A 446 28.59 20.63 -17.38
N ILE A 447 27.53 20.31 -16.64
CA ILE A 447 27.25 20.85 -15.30
C ILE A 447 27.92 19.95 -14.23
N PRO A 448 28.70 20.49 -13.27
CA PRO A 448 29.34 19.68 -12.23
C PRO A 448 28.32 19.01 -11.29
N LYS A 449 28.71 17.85 -10.73
CA LYS A 449 27.93 17.18 -9.68
C LYS A 449 27.93 18.05 -8.40
N PRO A 450 26.78 18.30 -7.75
CA PRO A 450 26.76 19.03 -6.49
C PRO A 450 27.55 18.27 -5.42
N LYS A 451 28.24 19.01 -4.55
CA LYS A 451 28.83 18.43 -3.33
C LYS A 451 27.70 18.03 -2.39
N ASN A 452 27.64 16.75 -2.01
CA ASN A 452 26.66 16.26 -1.04
C ASN A 452 27.13 16.64 0.38
N THR A 453 26.71 17.81 0.86
CA THR A 453 26.81 18.16 2.29
C THR A 453 25.78 17.38 3.08
N LYS A 454 26.24 16.53 4.03
CA LYS A 454 25.32 15.88 4.97
C LYS A 454 24.66 16.96 5.85
N PRO A 455 23.32 17.03 5.94
CA PRO A 455 22.64 17.92 6.88
C PRO A 455 23.01 17.59 8.33
N GLY A 456 23.51 18.58 9.08
CA GLY A 456 24.00 18.38 10.45
C GLY A 456 22.94 17.91 11.46
N PHE A 457 21.65 18.05 11.17
CA PHE A 457 20.55 17.57 12.01
C PHE A 457 20.18 16.09 11.82
N LEU A 458 20.89 15.38 10.92
CA LEU A 458 20.67 13.95 10.62
C LEU A 458 21.92 13.11 10.94
N VAL A 459 22.69 13.51 11.96
CA VAL A 459 23.64 12.60 12.61
C VAL A 459 22.85 11.49 13.29
N ASN A 460 23.33 10.25 13.16
CA ASN A 460 22.77 9.12 13.88
C ASN A 460 23.26 9.16 15.34
N ASN A 461 22.47 9.77 16.21
CA ASN A 461 22.73 9.80 17.65
C ASN A 461 22.18 8.55 18.38
N GLY A 462 21.75 7.52 17.65
CA GLY A 462 21.16 6.31 18.21
C GLY A 462 22.17 5.16 18.40
N SER A 463 21.84 4.22 19.28
CA SER A 463 22.72 3.10 19.67
C SER A 463 23.00 2.06 18.57
N LEU A 464 22.36 2.16 17.40
CA LEU A 464 22.48 1.20 16.29
C LEU A 464 22.80 1.93 14.99
N GLU A 465 23.74 1.36 14.24
CA GLU A 465 24.10 1.81 12.90
C GLU A 465 23.86 0.67 11.89
N PRO A 466 23.52 0.97 10.63
CA PRO A 466 23.48 -0.01 9.56
C PRO A 466 24.85 -0.64 9.28
N GLY A 467 24.84 -1.85 8.72
CA GLY A 467 26.06 -2.62 8.42
C GLY A 467 26.29 -3.76 9.42
N ARG A 468 27.54 -4.23 9.52
CA ARG A 468 27.91 -5.31 10.44
C ARG A 468 27.86 -4.82 11.88
N ALA A 469 27.00 -5.42 12.71
CA ALA A 469 26.90 -5.04 14.12
C ALA A 469 28.23 -5.32 14.86
N ASN A 470 28.68 -4.34 15.64
CA ASN A 470 29.77 -4.52 16.60
C ASN A 470 29.27 -5.19 17.90
N GLN A 471 30.19 -5.58 18.79
CA GLN A 471 29.86 -6.30 20.02
C GLN A 471 28.83 -5.56 20.90
N LYS A 472 29.00 -4.24 21.11
CA LYS A 472 28.06 -3.42 21.90
C LYS A 472 26.66 -3.36 21.26
N GLN A 473 26.60 -3.30 19.92
CA GLN A 473 25.34 -3.34 19.18
C GLN A 473 24.68 -4.72 19.28
N ILE A 474 25.44 -5.82 19.25
CA ILE A 474 24.92 -7.18 19.44
C ILE A 474 24.36 -7.35 20.86
N GLU A 475 25.09 -6.89 21.88
CA GLU A 475 24.65 -6.87 23.28
C GLU A 475 23.34 -6.08 23.44
N TYR A 476 23.27 -4.86 22.91
CA TYR A 476 22.04 -4.05 22.91
C TYR A 476 20.89 -4.72 22.15
N LEU A 477 21.13 -5.31 20.97
CA LEU A 477 20.11 -6.07 20.24
C LEU A 477 19.62 -7.31 21.00
N ASN A 478 20.42 -7.87 21.91
CA ASN A 478 20.04 -9.02 22.73
C ASN A 478 19.19 -8.62 23.96
N THR A 479 19.17 -7.33 24.36
CA THR A 479 18.23 -6.84 25.39
C THR A 479 16.83 -6.56 24.81
N ILE A 480 16.70 -6.46 23.49
CA ILE A 480 15.45 -6.14 22.80
C ILE A 480 14.75 -7.43 22.34
N GLN A 481 13.47 -7.58 22.67
CA GLN A 481 12.65 -8.67 22.11
C GLN A 481 12.57 -8.53 20.59
N SER A 482 12.99 -9.57 19.87
CA SER A 482 12.95 -9.61 18.40
C SER A 482 11.95 -10.63 17.88
N GLN A 483 11.38 -10.33 16.73
CA GLN A 483 10.62 -11.28 15.93
C GLN A 483 11.57 -11.97 14.96
N LEU A 484 11.77 -13.29 15.13
CA LEU A 484 12.43 -14.12 14.12
C LEU A 484 11.53 -14.27 12.89
N ILE A 485 12.11 -14.08 11.71
CA ILE A 485 11.47 -14.25 10.41
C ILE A 485 12.39 -15.15 9.58
N ASP A 486 11.93 -16.36 9.25
CA ASP A 486 12.64 -17.28 8.35
C ASP A 486 11.99 -17.25 6.96
N MET A 487 12.82 -16.99 5.95
CA MET A 487 12.46 -17.04 4.52
C MET A 487 13.61 -17.66 3.69
N GLY A 488 14.25 -18.71 4.23
CA GLY A 488 15.48 -19.29 3.69
C GLY A 488 16.75 -18.45 3.97
N LYS A 489 16.55 -17.29 4.59
CA LYS A 489 17.55 -16.56 5.38
C LYS A 489 16.86 -16.18 6.70
N ILE A 490 17.62 -16.14 7.78
CA ILE A 490 17.12 -15.76 9.11
C ILE A 490 17.25 -14.24 9.26
N TYR A 491 16.12 -13.57 9.49
CA TYR A 491 16.05 -12.16 9.85
C TYR A 491 15.54 -12.01 11.28
N PHE A 492 15.98 -10.95 11.94
CA PHE A 492 15.47 -10.51 13.23
C PHE A 492 14.92 -9.10 13.05
N TYR A 493 13.64 -8.91 13.35
CA TYR A 493 13.01 -7.60 13.40
C TYR A 493 12.83 -7.17 14.85
N TYR A 494 13.43 -6.04 15.20
CA TYR A 494 13.40 -5.45 16.54
C TYR A 494 12.43 -4.28 16.52
N GLN A 495 11.59 -4.17 17.55
CA GLN A 495 10.64 -3.06 17.69
C GLN A 495 10.54 -2.66 19.17
N THR A 496 10.78 -1.38 19.43
CA THR A 496 10.53 -0.72 20.71
C THR A 496 9.74 0.57 20.45
N ASN A 497 9.47 1.35 21.50
CA ASN A 497 8.92 2.71 21.33
C ASN A 497 9.96 3.69 20.74
N GLU A 498 11.25 3.33 20.78
CA GLU A 498 12.38 4.20 20.43
C GLU A 498 13.00 3.84 19.08
N LEU A 499 12.84 2.61 18.59
CA LEU A 499 13.36 2.19 17.29
C LEU A 499 12.60 1.02 16.66
N ASN A 500 12.71 0.92 15.33
CA ASN A 500 12.56 -0.35 14.62
C ASN A 500 13.89 -0.69 13.96
N ALA A 501 14.32 -1.95 13.94
CA ALA A 501 15.49 -2.37 13.19
C ALA A 501 15.26 -3.72 12.51
N LEU A 502 15.91 -3.92 11.37
CA LEU A 502 15.96 -5.22 10.70
C LEU A 502 17.42 -5.67 10.58
N SER A 503 17.75 -6.84 11.13
CA SER A 503 19.04 -7.49 10.90
C SER A 503 18.89 -8.84 10.21
N ILE A 504 19.95 -9.28 9.53
CA ILE A 504 20.05 -10.58 8.86
C ILE A 504 21.27 -11.36 9.39
N GLY A 505 21.12 -12.68 9.50
CA GLY A 505 22.15 -13.58 10.03
C GLY A 505 22.15 -13.71 11.56
N THR A 506 22.69 -14.82 12.05
CA THR A 506 22.63 -15.24 13.46
C THR A 506 23.81 -14.75 14.30
N LEU A 507 25.05 -15.00 13.84
CA LEU A 507 26.27 -14.75 14.62
C LEU A 507 26.83 -13.32 14.46
N SER A 508 26.80 -12.76 13.25
CA SER A 508 27.44 -11.47 12.92
C SER A 508 26.45 -10.33 12.62
N LYS A 509 25.15 -10.55 12.88
CA LYS A 509 23.99 -9.67 12.69
C LYS A 509 24.27 -8.45 11.79
N TRP A 510 24.02 -8.57 10.49
CA TRP A 510 24.10 -7.43 9.58
C TRP A 510 22.80 -6.62 9.64
N ILE A 511 22.85 -5.38 10.12
CA ILE A 511 21.73 -4.46 10.23
C ILE A 511 21.47 -3.85 8.85
N LEU A 512 20.29 -4.12 8.29
CA LEU A 512 19.85 -3.66 6.96
C LEU A 512 19.27 -2.25 6.99
N PHE A 513 18.55 -1.91 8.06
CA PHE A 513 18.13 -0.55 8.36
C PHE A 513 17.80 -0.38 9.84
N VAL A 514 17.84 0.87 10.31
CA VAL A 514 17.32 1.30 11.62
C VAL A 514 16.40 2.50 11.42
N GLU A 515 15.22 2.48 12.03
CA GLU A 515 14.28 3.59 12.10
C GLU A 515 14.24 4.14 13.53
N TYR A 516 14.28 5.47 13.67
CA TYR A 516 14.10 6.19 14.94
C TYR A 516 12.94 7.19 14.81
N PRO A 517 12.25 7.56 15.92
CA PRO A 517 11.28 8.64 15.90
C PRO A 517 11.95 9.96 15.46
N GLY A 518 11.19 10.77 14.73
CA GLY A 518 11.66 12.04 14.19
C GLY A 518 11.76 13.17 15.23
N ASN A 519 11.21 12.97 16.42
CA ASN A 519 11.16 13.94 17.54
C ASN A 519 10.64 15.33 17.13
N ASN A 520 9.72 15.36 16.16
CA ASN A 520 9.06 16.55 15.62
C ASN A 520 10.03 17.65 15.12
N VAL A 521 11.20 17.27 14.60
CA VAL A 521 12.15 18.21 13.98
C VAL A 521 11.55 18.77 12.69
N LYS A 522 11.50 20.10 12.53
CA LYS A 522 11.02 20.76 11.31
C LYS A 522 11.88 20.36 10.10
N PHE A 523 11.24 19.92 9.01
CA PHE A 523 11.91 19.55 7.78
C PHE A 523 12.23 20.79 6.93
N GLN A 524 13.51 21.06 6.71
CA GLN A 524 13.96 22.19 5.90
C GLN A 524 14.27 21.75 4.46
N TYR A 525 13.28 21.93 3.58
CA TYR A 525 13.35 21.60 2.14
C TYR A 525 14.62 22.11 1.44
N ASN A 526 15.10 23.30 1.80
CA ASN A 526 16.18 23.99 1.08
C ASN A 526 17.59 23.43 1.36
N LEU A 527 17.78 22.57 2.36
CA LEU A 527 19.11 22.13 2.80
C LEU A 527 19.56 20.78 2.23
N THR A 528 18.66 19.98 1.63
CA THR A 528 18.93 18.55 1.42
C THR A 528 18.43 18.04 0.07
N LYS A 529 19.36 17.82 -0.88
CA LYS A 529 19.04 17.25 -2.19
C LYS A 529 18.78 15.76 -2.06
N THR A 530 17.51 15.36 -2.17
CA THR A 530 17.05 13.98 -2.06
C THR A 530 17.49 13.14 -3.26
N ALA A 531 17.73 11.85 -3.05
CA ALA A 531 17.83 10.87 -4.12
C ALA A 531 16.44 10.50 -4.66
N ASN A 532 15.45 10.31 -3.77
CA ASN A 532 14.09 9.89 -4.14
C ASN A 532 13.02 10.44 -3.17
N VAL A 533 11.76 10.54 -3.62
CA VAL A 533 10.63 11.07 -2.83
C VAL A 533 9.37 10.21 -3.02
N PHE A 534 8.71 9.86 -1.90
CA PHE A 534 7.66 8.84 -1.83
C PHE A 534 6.44 9.36 -1.06
N LYS A 535 5.33 9.72 -1.72
CA LYS A 535 4.14 10.30 -1.06
C LYS A 535 3.12 9.23 -0.65
N LYS A 536 2.82 9.09 0.65
CA LYS A 536 1.78 8.19 1.21
C LYS A 536 0.39 8.85 1.19
N PRO A 537 -0.73 8.08 1.06
CA PRO A 537 -2.09 8.61 1.14
C PRO A 537 -2.41 9.28 2.47
N SER A 538 -1.65 8.98 3.52
CA SER A 538 -1.71 9.64 4.83
C SER A 538 -1.04 11.03 4.85
N GLY A 539 -0.65 11.61 3.71
CA GLY A 539 0.11 12.87 3.62
C GLY A 539 1.62 12.70 3.84
N VAL A 540 2.00 11.78 4.72
CA VAL A 540 3.39 11.42 5.04
C VAL A 540 4.21 11.16 3.77
N THR A 541 5.30 11.88 3.61
CA THR A 541 6.23 11.75 2.47
C THR A 541 7.58 11.22 2.94
N THR A 542 8.05 10.09 2.40
CA THR A 542 9.41 9.60 2.64
C THR A 542 10.38 10.28 1.67
N TYR A 543 11.42 10.90 2.22
CA TYR A 543 12.52 11.52 1.51
C TYR A 543 13.76 10.65 1.70
N VAL A 544 14.31 10.09 0.61
CA VAL A 544 15.45 9.16 0.65
C VAL A 544 16.69 9.84 0.09
N TYR A 545 17.84 9.59 0.71
CA TYR A 545 19.16 10.13 0.39
C TYR A 545 20.17 8.97 0.25
N ASP A 546 21.47 9.26 0.08
CA ASP A 546 22.48 8.23 -0.20
C ASP A 546 22.68 7.20 0.92
N SER A 547 22.47 7.58 2.20
CA SER A 547 22.75 6.73 3.38
C SER A 547 21.72 6.90 4.52
N PHE A 548 20.58 7.52 4.23
CA PHE A 548 19.50 7.74 5.19
C PHE A 548 18.21 8.13 4.45
N ALA A 549 17.09 8.08 5.16
CA ALA A 549 15.82 8.64 4.72
C ALA A 549 15.09 9.29 5.91
N CYS A 550 14.04 10.06 5.63
CA CYS A 550 13.11 10.52 6.66
C CYS A 550 11.67 10.44 6.16
N ASP A 551 10.75 10.00 7.02
CA ASP A 551 9.32 10.19 6.80
C ASP A 551 8.94 11.56 7.38
N VAL A 552 8.28 12.40 6.57
CA VAL A 552 7.89 13.78 6.90
C VAL A 552 6.39 13.93 6.77
N ASP A 553 5.75 14.50 7.79
CA ASP A 553 4.32 14.79 7.83
C ASP A 553 4.09 16.26 8.22
N GLY A 554 3.21 16.97 7.52
CA GLY A 554 2.97 18.41 7.79
C GLY A 554 4.24 19.29 7.82
N GLY A 555 5.29 18.94 7.06
CA GLY A 555 6.59 19.63 7.12
C GLY A 555 7.47 19.29 8.34
N THR A 556 7.13 18.24 9.08
CA THR A 556 7.79 17.78 10.31
C THR A 556 8.32 16.36 10.13
N ILE A 557 9.56 16.09 10.52
CA ILE A 557 10.12 14.73 10.49
C ILE A 557 9.43 13.90 11.57
N VAL A 558 8.69 12.86 11.15
CA VAL A 558 8.05 11.89 12.05
C VAL A 558 8.91 10.64 12.25
N LYS A 559 9.81 10.34 11.30
CA LYS A 559 10.75 9.20 11.39
C LYS A 559 12.07 9.51 10.69
N LYS A 560 13.18 9.10 11.29
CA LYS A 560 14.52 9.04 10.67
C LYS A 560 14.84 7.58 10.35
N ILE A 561 15.42 7.30 9.19
CA ILE A 561 15.82 5.95 8.78
C ILE A 561 17.28 6.00 8.35
N PHE A 562 18.09 5.05 8.82
CA PHE A 562 19.47 4.87 8.38
C PHE A 562 19.59 3.48 7.72
N PHE A 563 20.40 3.38 6.66
CA PHE A 563 20.66 2.14 5.90
C PHE A 563 22.03 2.18 5.20
#